data_AF-A0A2D7H1Q0-F1
#
_entry.id   AF-A0A2D7H1Q0-F1
#
_cell.length_a   1.000
_cell.length_b   1.000
_cell.length_c   1.000
_cell.angle_alpha   90.00
_cell.angle_beta   90.00
_cell.angle_gamma   90.00
#
_symmetry.space_group_name_H-M   'P 1'
#
loop_
_entity.id
_entity.type
_entity.pdbx_description
1 polymer ?
#
loop_
_entity_poly.entity_id
_entity_poly.type
_entity_poly.pdbx_seq_one_letter_code
_entity_poly.pdbx_strand_id
1 'polypeptide(L)'
;MNTMSSVHRILDANINRAAEGMRVLEDIARFTLENKTLCSSIKKCRHELRMQTPNINSRDVQEDVGTTVSTKSEGKRDSIHDVALAAGNRCAEALRVIEEFLKLESVKN
;
A
#
# COMPACT_ATOMS: atom_id res chain seq x y z
N MET A 1 5.05 -24.42 8.46
CA MET A 1 5.16 -22.96 8.31
C MET A 1 4.37 -22.33 9.43
N ASN A 2 4.96 -21.46 10.24
CA ASN A 2 4.28 -20.90 11.42
C ASN A 2 3.24 -19.86 10.95
N THR A 3 1.94 -20.16 11.03
CA THR A 3 0.85 -19.39 10.39
C THR A 3 0.82 -17.93 10.83
N MET A 4 1.22 -17.67 12.09
CA MET A 4 1.37 -16.33 12.64
C MET A 4 2.47 -15.51 11.96
N SER A 5 3.55 -16.14 11.51
CA SER A 5 4.60 -15.45 10.74
C SER A 5 4.11 -15.05 9.34
N SER A 6 3.25 -15.86 8.72
CA SER A 6 2.68 -15.57 7.39
C SER A 6 1.68 -14.41 7.43
N VAL A 7 0.81 -14.34 8.43
CA VAL A 7 -0.15 -13.21 8.59
C VAL A 7 0.59 -11.89 8.75
N HIS A 8 1.61 -11.82 9.62
CA HIS A 8 2.39 -10.60 9.80
C HIS A 8 3.12 -10.15 8.53
N ARG A 9 3.69 -11.09 7.77
CA ARG A 9 4.33 -10.77 6.48
C ARG A 9 3.35 -10.21 5.46
N ILE A 10 2.13 -10.77 5.39
CA ILE A 10 1.08 -10.29 4.49
C ILE A 10 0.65 -8.88 4.88
N LEU A 11 0.43 -8.62 6.17
CA LEU A 11 0.06 -7.30 6.67
C LEU A 11 1.15 -6.27 6.33
N ASP A 12 2.40 -6.56 6.66
CA ASP A 12 3.54 -5.67 6.40
C ASP A 12 3.72 -5.37 4.89
N ALA A 13 3.63 -6.38 4.03
CA ALA A 13 3.72 -6.19 2.58
C ALA A 13 2.61 -5.27 2.05
N ASN A 14 1.37 -5.44 2.52
CA ASN A 14 0.24 -4.64 2.02
C ASN A 14 0.18 -3.24 2.65
N ILE A 15 0.62 -3.06 3.89
CA ILE A 15 0.83 -1.73 4.48
C ILE A 15 1.83 -0.95 3.64
N ASN A 16 2.95 -1.58 3.26
CA ASN A 16 3.94 -0.94 2.41
C ASN A 16 3.36 -0.55 1.04
N ARG A 17 2.63 -1.46 0.37
CA ARG A 17 1.98 -1.18 -0.93
C ARG A 17 0.98 -0.03 -0.85
N ALA A 18 0.14 0.00 0.18
CA ALA A 18 -0.80 1.09 0.40
C ALA A 18 -0.07 2.42 0.63
N ALA A 19 0.99 2.43 1.46
CA ALA A 19 1.78 3.63 1.72
C ALA A 19 2.49 4.16 0.47
N GLU A 20 3.02 3.29 -0.39
CA GLU A 20 3.63 3.67 -1.67
C GLU A 20 2.58 4.20 -2.66
N GLY A 21 1.39 3.59 -2.73
CA GLY A 21 0.27 4.12 -3.52
C GLY A 21 -0.13 5.53 -3.07
N MET A 22 -0.27 5.75 -1.76
CA MET A 22 -0.51 7.08 -1.21
C MET A 22 0.63 8.07 -1.48
N ARG A 23 1.90 7.61 -1.49
CA ARG A 23 3.05 8.47 -1.81
C ARG A 23 2.96 9.03 -3.24
N VAL A 24 2.56 8.21 -4.21
CA VAL A 24 2.35 8.65 -5.60
C VAL A 24 1.22 9.67 -5.67
N LEU A 25 0.08 9.41 -5.03
CA LEU A 25 -1.04 10.35 -4.99
C LEU A 25 -0.67 11.68 -4.30
N GLU A 26 0.16 11.62 -3.25
CA GLU A 26 0.70 12.80 -2.56
C GLU A 26 1.56 13.66 -3.49
N ASP A 27 2.41 13.04 -4.31
CA ASP A 27 3.25 13.76 -5.28
C ASP A 27 2.44 14.36 -6.43
N ILE A 28 1.41 13.67 -6.92
CA ILE A 28 0.48 14.24 -7.91
C ILE A 28 -0.24 15.45 -7.31
N ALA A 29 -0.74 15.33 -6.07
CA ALA A 29 -1.39 16.45 -5.38
C ALA A 29 -0.44 17.64 -5.18
N ARG A 30 0.84 17.38 -4.90
CA ARG A 30 1.85 18.41 -4.64
C ARG A 30 2.35 19.09 -5.91
N PHE A 31 2.73 18.32 -6.92
CA PHE A 31 3.50 18.83 -8.07
C PHE A 31 2.66 19.02 -9.33
N THR A 32 1.51 18.34 -9.45
CA THR A 32 0.61 18.51 -10.59
C THR A 32 -0.56 19.41 -10.24
N LEU A 33 -1.21 19.14 -9.10
CA LEU A 33 -2.40 19.88 -8.69
C LEU A 33 -2.09 21.10 -7.82
N GLU A 34 -0.85 21.20 -7.31
CA GLU A 34 -0.42 22.23 -6.35
C GLU A 34 -1.39 22.42 -5.17
N ASN A 35 -2.10 21.35 -4.80
CA ASN A 35 -3.16 21.37 -3.82
C ASN A 35 -2.63 20.99 -2.44
N LYS A 36 -2.28 22.01 -1.65
CA LYS A 36 -1.72 21.85 -0.30
C LYS A 36 -2.63 21.06 0.64
N THR A 37 -3.94 21.27 0.57
CA THR A 37 -4.91 20.58 1.42
C THR A 37 -4.94 19.09 1.11
N LEU A 38 -5.06 18.72 -0.17
CA LEU A 38 -5.08 17.33 -0.60
C LEU A 38 -3.75 16.62 -0.30
N CYS A 39 -2.61 17.28 -0.59
CA CYS A 39 -1.29 16.77 -0.24
C CYS A 39 -1.17 16.49 1.27
N SER A 40 -1.67 17.39 2.11
CA SER A 40 -1.59 17.25 3.57
C SER A 40 -2.48 16.12 4.08
N SER A 41 -3.68 15.98 3.53
CA SER A 41 -4.60 14.88 3.88
C SER A 41 -4.01 13.52 3.51
N ILE A 42 -3.46 13.36 2.30
CA ILE A 42 -2.85 12.10 1.86
C ILE A 42 -1.62 11.77 2.72
N LYS A 43 -0.77 12.77 3.00
CA LYS A 43 0.40 12.61 3.87
C LYS A 43 0.00 12.14 5.27
N LYS A 44 -1.08 12.70 5.84
CA LYS A 44 -1.61 12.30 7.14
C LYS A 44 -2.06 10.84 7.14
N CYS A 45 -2.88 10.42 6.17
CA CYS A 45 -3.31 9.03 6.05
C CYS A 45 -2.12 8.08 5.89
N ARG A 46 -1.14 8.43 5.05
CA ARG A 46 0.08 7.63 4.86
C ARG A 46 0.90 7.49 6.15
N HIS A 47 0.99 8.56 6.94
CA HIS A 47 1.70 8.53 8.21
C HIS A 47 0.97 7.69 9.25
N GLU A 48 -0.34 7.86 9.40
CA GLU A 48 -1.17 7.07 10.31
C GLU A 48 -1.09 5.57 9.99
N LEU A 49 -1.15 5.20 8.72
CA LEU A 49 -1.00 3.81 8.28
C LEU A 49 0.35 3.22 8.70
N ARG A 50 1.46 3.95 8.49
CA ARG A 50 2.79 3.48 8.88
C ARG A 50 3.00 3.44 10.39
N MET A 51 2.42 4.38 11.14
CA MET A 51 2.53 4.42 12.62
C MET A 51 1.81 3.26 13.30
N GLN A 52 0.71 2.77 12.71
CA GLN A 52 -0.02 1.62 13.22
C GLN A 52 0.61 0.27 12.85
N THR A 53 1.73 0.30 12.11
CA THR A 53 2.50 -0.90 11.77
C THR A 53 3.57 -1.07 12.83
N PRO A 54 3.57 -2.15 13.63
CA PRO A 54 4.72 -2.49 14.46
C PRO A 54 5.97 -2.54 13.58
N ASN A 55 7.17 -2.27 14.11
CA ASN A 55 8.41 -2.51 13.39
C ASN A 55 8.56 -4.01 13.10
N ILE A 56 7.89 -4.48 12.06
CA ILE A 56 7.97 -5.85 11.56
C ILE A 56 9.26 -5.89 10.74
N ASN A 57 10.39 -6.00 11.43
CA ASN A 57 11.72 -6.20 10.85
C ASN A 57 11.88 -7.59 10.20
N SER A 58 10.80 -8.24 9.77
CA SER A 58 10.83 -9.60 9.24
C SER A 58 10.94 -9.68 7.71
N ARG A 59 11.31 -8.59 7.03
CA ARG A 59 11.43 -8.61 5.57
C ARG A 59 12.88 -8.76 5.10
N ASP A 60 13.15 -9.92 4.52
CA ASP A 60 14.05 -10.05 3.37
C ASP A 60 13.25 -9.71 2.11
N VAL A 61 13.42 -8.49 1.59
CA VAL A 61 12.69 -7.97 0.42
C VAL A 61 13.02 -8.78 -0.87
N GLN A 62 14.11 -9.55 -0.87
CA GLN A 62 14.59 -10.31 -2.02
C GLN A 62 13.87 -11.65 -2.26
N GLU A 63 13.11 -12.19 -1.30
CA GLU A 63 12.48 -13.52 -1.44
C GLU A 63 10.96 -13.51 -1.64
N ASP A 64 10.33 -12.35 -1.83
CA ASP A 64 8.88 -12.30 -2.06
C ASP A 64 8.53 -12.76 -3.50
N VAL A 65 7.98 -13.96 -3.58
CA VAL A 65 7.44 -14.58 -4.80
C VAL A 65 6.33 -13.70 -5.38
N GLY A 66 6.42 -13.36 -6.67
CA GLY A 66 5.40 -12.60 -7.40
C GLY A 66 5.71 -11.12 -7.62
N THR A 67 6.84 -10.60 -7.15
CA THR A 67 7.32 -9.24 -7.47
C THR A 67 7.60 -9.02 -8.96
N THR A 68 7.77 -10.10 -9.73
CA THR A 68 7.99 -10.10 -11.19
C THR A 68 6.73 -10.37 -12.01
N VAL A 69 5.57 -10.62 -11.37
CA VAL A 69 4.30 -10.86 -12.08
C VAL A 69 3.66 -9.52 -12.41
N SER A 70 3.96 -9.01 -13.60
CA SER A 70 3.33 -7.82 -14.18
C SER A 70 2.35 -8.24 -15.27
N THR A 71 1.14 -7.69 -15.25
CA THR A 71 0.17 -7.90 -16.35
C THR A 71 0.48 -6.92 -17.49
N LYS A 72 0.20 -7.31 -18.75
CA LYS A 72 0.44 -6.43 -19.93
C LYS A 72 -0.23 -5.05 -19.82
N SER A 73 -1.29 -4.94 -19.03
CA SER A 73 -1.98 -3.69 -18.68
C SER A 73 -1.17 -2.72 -17.80
N GLU A 74 -0.02 -3.13 -17.25
CA GLU A 74 0.85 -2.26 -16.45
C GLU A 74 1.87 -1.46 -17.28
N GLY A 75 2.05 -1.80 -18.57
CA GLY A 75 3.19 -1.31 -19.37
C GLY A 75 3.07 0.09 -19.95
N LYS A 76 1.86 0.68 -20.01
CA LYS A 76 1.66 2.04 -20.52
C LYS A 76 0.65 2.82 -19.69
N ARG A 77 0.99 4.08 -19.40
CA ARG A 77 0.10 5.09 -18.83
C ARG A 77 0.13 6.27 -19.79
N ASP A 78 -1.04 6.71 -20.24
CA ASP A 78 -1.14 7.75 -21.26
C ASP A 78 -1.28 9.14 -20.63
N SER A 79 -1.58 9.21 -19.32
CA SER A 79 -1.75 10.47 -18.58
C SER A 79 -1.42 10.37 -17.09
N ILE A 80 -1.24 11.53 -16.43
CA ILE A 80 -1.13 11.62 -14.97
C ILE A 80 -2.40 11.09 -14.28
N HIS A 81 -3.56 11.26 -14.93
CA HIS A 81 -4.81 10.68 -14.46
C HIS A 81 -4.73 9.15 -14.38
N ASP A 82 -4.15 8.49 -15.39
CA ASP A 82 -3.98 7.03 -15.37
C ASP A 82 -2.98 6.60 -14.30
N VAL A 83 -1.95 7.42 -14.03
CA VAL A 83 -1.01 7.20 -12.91
C VAL A 83 -1.76 7.25 -11.59
N ALA A 84 -2.55 8.30 -11.36
CA ALA A 84 -3.37 8.47 -10.16
C ALA A 84 -4.37 7.32 -9.99
N LEU A 85 -5.08 6.94 -11.05
CA LEU A 85 -6.08 5.88 -11.03
C LEU A 85 -5.48 4.57 -10.55
N ALA A 86 -4.38 4.11 -11.13
CA ALA A 86 -3.84 2.83 -10.69
C ALA A 86 -3.09 2.91 -9.35
N ALA A 87 -2.52 4.06 -8.98
CA ALA A 87 -1.98 4.25 -7.63
C ALA A 87 -3.11 4.15 -6.59
N GLY A 88 -4.26 4.75 -6.88
CA GLY A 88 -5.48 4.63 -6.09
C GLY A 88 -5.99 3.19 -6.01
N ASN A 89 -6.14 2.50 -7.14
CA ASN A 89 -6.61 1.11 -7.17
C ASN A 89 -5.68 0.17 -6.38
N ARG A 90 -4.36 0.26 -6.58
CA ARG A 90 -3.38 -0.54 -5.81
C ARG A 90 -3.43 -0.22 -4.32
N CYS A 91 -3.62 1.05 -3.96
CA CYS A 91 -3.81 1.42 -2.57
C CYS A 91 -5.08 0.80 -1.97
N ALA A 92 -6.19 0.85 -2.71
CA ALA A 92 -7.47 0.28 -2.28
C ALA A 92 -7.39 -1.25 -2.13
N GLU A 93 -6.79 -1.95 -3.10
CA GLU A 93 -6.56 -3.40 -3.03
C GLU A 93 -5.70 -3.78 -1.83
N ALA A 94 -4.61 -3.05 -1.58
CA ALA A 94 -3.74 -3.29 -0.43
C ALA A 94 -4.46 -3.07 0.90
N LEU A 95 -5.25 -2.00 1.03
CA LEU A 95 -6.10 -1.75 2.21
C LEU A 95 -7.15 -2.85 2.40
N ARG A 96 -7.73 -3.38 1.30
CA ARG A 96 -8.68 -4.49 1.35
C ARG A 96 -8.04 -5.77 1.89
N VAL A 97 -6.80 -6.07 1.51
CA VAL A 97 -6.06 -7.21 2.06
C VAL A 97 -5.78 -7.00 3.56
N ILE A 98 -5.37 -5.80 3.97
CA ILE A 98 -5.15 -5.49 5.39
C ILE A 98 -6.44 -5.73 6.19
N GLU A 99 -7.57 -5.19 5.73
CA GLU A 99 -8.87 -5.36 6.38
C GLU A 99 -9.22 -6.84 6.59
N GLU A 100 -9.11 -7.66 5.55
CA GLU A 100 -9.47 -9.08 5.62
C GLU A 100 -8.53 -9.88 6.54
N PHE A 101 -7.23 -9.59 6.55
CA PHE A 101 -6.29 -10.29 7.41
C PHE A 101 -6.38 -9.86 8.88
N LEU A 102 -6.74 -8.61 9.17
CA LEU A 102 -7.00 -8.17 10.55
C LEU A 102 -8.23 -8.85 11.17
N LYS A 103 -9.20 -9.31 10.37
CA LYS A 103 -10.33 -10.12 10.86
C LYS A 103 -9.87 -11.44 11.49
N LEU A 104 -8.75 -12.01 11.04
CA LEU A 104 -8.19 -13.24 11.64
C LEU A 104 -7.67 -13.00 13.07
N GLU A 105 -7.19 -11.79 13.38
CA GLU A 105 -6.78 -11.42 14.73
C GLU A 105 -8.00 -11.03 15.60
N SER A 106 -9.02 -10.41 15.01
CA SER A 106 -10.29 -10.08 15.69
C SER A 106 -11.07 -11.30 16.18
N VAL A 107 -10.96 -12.44 15.50
CA VAL A 107 -11.72 -13.66 15.81
C VAL A 107 -11.11 -14.46 16.98
N LYS A 108 -9.91 -14.10 17.45
CA LYS A 108 -9.24 -14.79 18.56
C LYS A 108 -9.63 -14.31 19.97
N ASN A 109 -10.62 -13.42 20.08
CA ASN A 109 -11.18 -12.95 21.36
C ASN A 109 -12.49 -13.65 21.69
#